data_AF-A0A1H9KGR5-F1
#
_entry.id   AF-A0A1H9KGR5-F1
#
_cell.length_a   1.000
_cell.length_b   1.000
_cell.length_c   1.000
_cell.angle_alpha   90.00
_cell.angle_beta   90.00
_cell.angle_gamma   90.00
#
_symmetry.space_group_name_H-M   'P 1'
#
loop_
_entity.id
_entity.type
_entity.pdbx_description
1 polymer ?
#
loop_
_entity_poly.entity_id
_entity_poly.type
_entity_poly.pdbx_seq_one_letter_code
_entity_poly.pdbx_strand_id
1 'polypeptide(L)'
;MLLLAGLLVACQQAPPPPSPAPSPQNGYGATERAFVELAIATDEQALKLLDLTDSAELKENRNIELTELRKLLDAPYVNNHAGHDMPGMPTDAEIQLASTNPDALKQFVRTHLTESLEVLRSAGLAITHPPTAEVVELMQRHRTAELAAG
;
A
#
# COMPACT_ATOMS: atom_id res chain seq x y z
N MET A 1 -41.51 12.14 -60.29
CA MET A 1 -41.83 11.01 -59.39
C MET A 1 -40.65 10.80 -58.45
N LEU A 2 -40.91 10.83 -57.14
CA LEU A 2 -39.98 10.49 -56.06
C LEU A 2 -39.53 9.02 -56.12
N LEU A 3 -38.37 8.72 -55.53
CA LEU A 3 -38.15 7.66 -54.51
C LEU A 3 -36.65 7.66 -54.10
N LEU A 4 -36.28 8.39 -53.05
CA LEU A 4 -36.12 7.98 -51.64
C LEU A 4 -34.91 7.08 -51.36
N ALA A 5 -33.89 7.69 -50.75
CA ALA A 5 -32.74 7.06 -50.10
C ALA A 5 -33.17 6.42 -48.76
N GLY A 6 -32.71 5.20 -48.49
CA GLY A 6 -32.84 4.54 -47.19
C GLY A 6 -31.50 4.51 -46.46
N LEU A 7 -31.28 5.43 -45.53
CA LEU A 7 -30.26 5.30 -44.48
C LEU A 7 -30.87 4.52 -43.31
N LEU A 8 -30.35 3.33 -43.03
CA LEU A 8 -30.59 2.63 -41.77
C LEU A 8 -29.68 3.24 -40.69
N VAL A 9 -30.20 4.21 -39.94
CA VAL A 9 -29.63 4.65 -38.67
C VAL A 9 -30.02 3.62 -37.60
N ALA A 10 -29.08 2.75 -37.24
CA ALA A 10 -29.18 1.97 -36.02
C ALA A 10 -28.82 2.89 -34.84
N CYS A 11 -29.82 3.29 -34.06
CA CYS A 11 -29.59 3.95 -32.78
C CYS A 11 -28.92 2.95 -31.83
N GLN A 12 -27.60 3.05 -31.65
CA GLN A 12 -26.93 2.40 -30.53
C GLN A 12 -27.37 3.10 -29.24
N GLN A 13 -28.23 2.43 -28.46
CA GLN A 13 -28.49 2.84 -27.08
C GLN A 13 -27.21 2.66 -26.27
N ALA A 14 -26.76 3.72 -25.62
CA ALA A 14 -25.65 3.63 -24.68
C ALA A 14 -26.03 2.67 -23.54
N PRO A 15 -25.10 1.82 -23.07
CA PRO A 15 -25.36 0.95 -21.94
C PRO A 15 -25.75 1.80 -20.70
N PRO A 16 -26.66 1.31 -19.85
CA PRO A 16 -27.02 2.01 -18.63
C PRO A 16 -25.77 2.23 -17.77
N PRO A 17 -25.71 3.34 -17.01
CA PRO A 17 -24.59 3.59 -16.11
C PRO A 17 -24.47 2.44 -15.11
N PRO A 18 -23.25 2.04 -14.73
CA PRO A 18 -23.05 1.00 -13.74
C PRO A 18 -23.72 1.40 -12.43
N SER A 19 -24.42 0.46 -11.80
CA SER A 19 -25.01 0.69 -10.47
C SER A 19 -23.90 1.04 -9.48
N PRO A 20 -24.12 2.02 -8.57
CA PRO A 20 -23.15 2.34 -7.54
C PRO A 20 -22.86 1.08 -6.72
N ALA A 21 -21.57 0.81 -6.49
CA ALA A 21 -21.16 -0.29 -5.63
C ALA A 21 -21.76 -0.09 -4.23
N PRO A 22 -22.16 -1.18 -3.54
CA PRO A 22 -22.67 -1.07 -2.19
C PRO A 22 -21.65 -0.36 -1.30
N SER A 23 -22.12 0.65 -0.56
CA SER A 23 -21.27 1.32 0.42
C SER A 23 -20.86 0.31 1.50
N PRO A 24 -19.58 0.29 1.90
CA PRO A 24 -19.11 -0.65 2.89
C PRO A 24 -19.86 -0.46 4.21
N GLN A 25 -20.37 -1.56 4.78
CA GLN A 25 -21.28 -1.52 5.93
C GLN A 25 -20.67 -0.85 7.18
N ASN A 26 -19.33 -0.77 7.26
CA ASN A 26 -18.61 -0.16 8.39
C ASN A 26 -17.56 0.88 7.95
N GLY A 27 -17.60 1.35 6.69
CA GLY A 27 -16.60 2.27 6.15
C GLY A 27 -15.29 1.63 5.68
N TYR A 28 -15.06 0.34 5.94
CA TYR A 28 -13.95 -0.41 5.35
C TYR A 28 -14.24 -0.78 3.90
N GLY A 29 -13.70 -0.03 2.94
CA GLY A 29 -13.95 -0.23 1.51
C GLY A 29 -12.71 -0.61 0.71
N ALA A 30 -12.80 -0.46 -0.62
CA ALA A 30 -11.72 -0.81 -1.54
C ALA A 30 -10.43 -0.01 -1.30
N THR A 31 -10.54 1.26 -0.89
CA THR A 31 -9.38 2.10 -0.57
C THR A 31 -8.66 1.59 0.67
N GLU A 32 -9.39 1.28 1.74
CA GLU A 32 -8.83 0.71 2.96
C GLU A 32 -8.19 -0.66 2.70
N ARG A 33 -8.88 -1.52 1.94
CA ARG A 33 -8.35 -2.84 1.56
C ARG A 33 -7.05 -2.71 0.77
N ALA A 34 -7.02 -1.84 -0.24
CA ALA A 34 -5.84 -1.62 -1.07
C ALA A 34 -4.67 -1.07 -0.23
N PHE A 35 -4.93 -0.14 0.68
CA PHE A 35 -3.91 0.35 1.60
C PHE A 35 -3.36 -0.76 2.50
N VAL A 36 -4.24 -1.55 3.13
CA VAL A 36 -3.83 -2.63 4.04
C VAL A 36 -2.99 -3.68 3.32
N GLU A 37 -3.42 -4.13 2.13
CA GLU A 37 -2.68 -5.12 1.34
C GLU A 37 -1.31 -4.60 0.88
N LEU A 38 -1.25 -3.35 0.42
CA LEU A 38 0.00 -2.70 0.03
C LEU A 38 0.95 -2.55 1.21
N ALA A 39 0.46 -2.03 2.34
CA ALA A 39 1.25 -1.82 3.55
C ALA A 39 1.82 -3.13 4.10
N ILE A 40 1.02 -4.20 4.13
CA ILE A 40 1.50 -5.54 4.51
C ILE A 40 2.62 -5.99 3.57
N ALA A 41 2.42 -5.87 2.25
CA ALA A 41 3.42 -6.31 1.28
C ALA A 41 4.74 -5.54 1.43
N THR A 42 4.68 -4.21 1.57
CA THR A 42 5.86 -3.37 1.73
C THR A 42 6.59 -3.65 3.04
N ASP A 43 5.86 -3.88 4.13
CA ASP A 43 6.44 -4.12 5.46
C ASP A 43 7.01 -5.53 5.61
N GLU A 44 6.38 -6.54 5.01
CA GLU A 44 6.95 -7.90 4.92
C GLU A 44 8.27 -7.91 4.14
N GLN A 45 8.34 -7.17 3.04
CA GLN A 45 9.58 -7.04 2.27
C GLN A 45 10.62 -6.21 3.02
N ALA A 46 10.21 -5.12 3.68
CA ALA A 46 11.10 -4.30 4.47
C ALA A 46 11.68 -5.04 5.67
N LEU A 47 10.94 -5.94 6.32
CA LEU A 47 11.47 -6.78 7.40
C LEU A 47 12.73 -7.54 6.97
N LYS A 48 12.78 -8.05 5.74
CA LYS A 48 13.98 -8.71 5.20
C LYS A 48 15.20 -7.79 5.15
N LEU A 49 14.99 -6.51 4.81
CA LEU A 49 16.04 -5.49 4.84
C LEU A 49 16.41 -5.15 6.29
N LEU A 50 15.42 -4.98 7.17
CA LEU A 50 15.61 -4.61 8.57
C LEU A 50 16.30 -5.71 9.40
N ASP A 51 16.16 -6.97 9.00
CA ASP A 51 16.90 -8.11 9.57
C ASP A 51 18.41 -8.01 9.39
N LEU A 52 18.87 -7.24 8.39
CA LEU A 52 20.29 -6.93 8.19
C LEU A 52 20.80 -5.82 9.13
N THR A 53 19.90 -5.16 9.87
CA THR A 53 20.25 -4.10 10.83
C THR A 53 20.37 -4.65 12.25
N ASP A 54 21.20 -3.99 13.06
CA ASP A 54 21.29 -4.23 14.51
C ASP A 54 20.15 -3.56 15.30
N SER A 55 19.25 -2.83 14.63
CA SER A 55 18.17 -2.10 15.31
C SER A 55 17.00 -3.03 15.65
N ALA A 56 16.94 -3.49 16.90
CA ALA A 56 15.81 -4.24 17.42
C ALA A 56 14.49 -3.45 17.35
N GLU A 57 14.56 -2.12 17.53
CA GLU A 57 13.41 -1.23 17.51
C GLU A 57 12.75 -1.17 16.12
N LEU A 58 13.55 -1.04 15.05
CA LEU A 58 13.00 -1.04 13.67
C LEU A 58 12.25 -2.33 13.37
N LYS A 59 12.79 -3.48 13.81
CA LYS A 59 12.18 -4.78 13.61
C LYS A 59 10.91 -4.94 14.44
N GLU A 60 10.90 -4.51 15.69
CA GLU A 60 9.74 -4.59 16.57
C GLU A 60 8.60 -3.70 16.05
N ASN A 61 8.88 -2.45 15.70
CA ASN A 61 7.88 -1.54 15.14
C ASN A 61 7.21 -2.12 13.90
N ARG A 62 7.99 -2.75 13.00
CA ARG A 62 7.44 -3.38 11.80
C ARG A 62 6.56 -4.58 12.11
N ASN A 63 6.95 -5.41 13.08
CA ASN A 63 6.15 -6.55 13.51
C ASN A 63 4.83 -6.13 14.18
N ILE A 64 4.86 -5.06 14.98
CA ILE A 64 3.65 -4.45 15.57
C ILE A 64 2.72 -3.96 14.45
N GLU A 65 3.23 -3.19 13.50
CA GLU A 65 2.44 -2.67 12.37
C GLU A 65 1.81 -3.80 11.56
N LEU A 66 2.57 -4.83 11.19
CA LEU A 66 2.05 -6.00 10.48
C LEU A 66 0.97 -6.74 11.27
N THR A 67 1.11 -6.80 12.59
CA THR A 67 0.11 -7.41 13.46
C THR A 67 -1.20 -6.62 13.42
N GLU A 68 -1.15 -5.29 13.50
CA GLU A 68 -2.35 -4.45 13.43
C GLU A 68 -2.97 -4.44 12.03
N LEU A 69 -2.17 -4.34 10.97
CA LEU A 69 -2.64 -4.42 9.59
C LEU A 69 -3.38 -5.74 9.32
N ARG A 70 -2.84 -6.87 9.79
CA ARG A 70 -3.46 -8.18 9.58
C ARG A 70 -4.81 -8.34 10.29
N LYS A 71 -5.05 -7.62 11.39
CA LYS A 71 -6.37 -7.61 12.06
C LYS A 71 -7.45 -6.91 11.22
N LEU A 72 -7.05 -6.04 10.28
CA LEU A 72 -7.97 -5.29 9.43
C LEU A 72 -8.44 -6.07 8.19
N LEU A 73 -7.82 -7.20 7.88
CA LEU A 73 -8.19 -8.02 6.72
C LEU A 73 -9.57 -8.66 6.93
N ASP A 74 -10.48 -8.42 5.99
CA ASP A 74 -11.83 -8.97 5.92
C ASP A 74 -11.96 -10.25 5.05
N ALA A 75 -10.86 -10.61 4.40
CA ALA A 75 -10.70 -11.77 3.54
C ALA A 75 -9.24 -12.25 3.57
N PRO A 76 -8.97 -13.52 3.22
CA PRO A 76 -7.61 -14.03 3.16
C PRO A 76 -6.66 -13.11 2.38
N TYR A 77 -5.45 -12.94 2.91
CA TYR A 77 -4.41 -12.15 2.27
C TYR A 77 -3.70 -12.97 1.20
N VAL A 78 -3.51 -12.35 0.02
CA VAL A 78 -2.61 -12.82 -1.03
C VAL A 78 -1.73 -11.64 -1.40
N ASN A 79 -0.41 -11.83 -1.36
CA ASN A 79 0.50 -10.77 -1.74
C ASN A 79 0.54 -10.60 -3.26
N ASN A 80 -0.41 -9.84 -3.80
CA ASN A 80 -0.49 -9.48 -5.22
C ASN A 80 0.64 -8.54 -5.67
N HIS A 81 1.46 -8.07 -4.74
CA HIS A 81 2.58 -7.16 -4.98
C HIS A 81 3.94 -7.87 -4.94
N ALA A 82 3.97 -9.18 -4.67
CA ALA A 82 5.21 -9.94 -4.59
C ALA A 82 5.97 -9.90 -5.93
N GLY A 83 7.25 -9.50 -5.86
CA GLY A 83 8.13 -9.41 -7.04
C GLY A 83 7.89 -8.18 -7.91
N HIS A 84 7.03 -7.24 -7.50
CA HIS A 84 6.87 -5.95 -8.16
C HIS A 84 7.75 -4.88 -7.49
N ASP A 85 8.52 -4.15 -8.31
CA ASP A 85 9.26 -2.99 -7.84
C ASP A 85 8.29 -1.82 -7.61
N MET A 86 8.16 -1.38 -6.36
CA MET A 86 7.27 -0.29 -5.96
C MET A 86 8.02 0.72 -5.10
N PRO A 87 7.69 2.01 -5.17
CA PRO A 87 8.24 3.00 -4.25
C PRO A 87 8.02 2.57 -2.80
N GLY A 88 9.10 2.58 -2.03
CA GLY A 88 9.14 2.18 -0.63
C GLY A 88 9.25 0.67 -0.41
N MET A 89 9.27 -0.17 -1.44
CA MET A 89 9.47 -1.61 -1.29
C MET A 89 10.92 -1.98 -1.66
N PRO A 90 11.76 -2.43 -0.71
CA PRO A 90 13.11 -2.87 -1.04
C PRO A 90 13.08 -4.07 -1.99
N THR A 91 13.73 -3.96 -3.14
CA THR A 91 13.86 -5.07 -4.09
C THR A 91 14.80 -6.15 -3.55
N ASP A 92 14.68 -7.37 -4.05
CA ASP A 92 15.59 -8.47 -3.66
C ASP A 92 17.05 -8.14 -4.01
N ALA A 93 17.29 -7.41 -5.10
CA ALA A 93 18.63 -6.97 -5.50
C ALA A 93 19.21 -5.93 -4.52
N GLU A 94 18.38 -4.99 -4.05
CA GLU A 94 18.77 -4.01 -3.04
C GLU A 94 19.07 -4.68 -1.69
N ILE A 95 18.25 -5.64 -1.27
CA ILE A 95 18.49 -6.42 -0.05
C ILE A 95 19.80 -7.22 -0.17
N GLN A 96 20.04 -7.85 -1.33
CA GLN A 96 21.28 -8.58 -1.58
C GLN A 96 22.50 -7.66 -1.52
N LEU A 97 22.42 -6.45 -2.08
CA LEU A 97 23.49 -5.47 -1.97
C LEU A 97 23.70 -5.01 -0.51
N ALA A 98 22.62 -4.68 0.20
CA ALA A 98 22.65 -4.25 1.59
C ALA A 98 23.33 -5.26 2.52
N SER A 99 23.21 -6.56 2.23
CA SER A 99 23.83 -7.63 3.04
C SER A 99 25.37 -7.58 3.07
N THR A 100 25.99 -6.86 2.12
CA THR A 100 27.45 -6.73 2.02
C THR A 100 27.93 -5.29 2.02
N ASN A 101 27.02 -4.32 2.00
CA ASN A 101 27.32 -2.91 1.92
C ASN A 101 26.51 -2.12 2.97
N PRO A 102 27.14 -1.75 4.11
CA PRO A 102 26.46 -1.01 5.18
C PRO A 102 25.90 0.35 4.75
N ASP A 103 26.52 1.03 3.78
CA ASP A 103 26.02 2.32 3.31
C ASP A 103 24.78 2.13 2.43
N ALA A 104 24.76 1.08 1.60
CA ALA A 104 23.57 0.69 0.86
C ALA A 104 22.42 0.29 1.80
N LEU A 105 22.72 -0.46 2.87
CA LEU A 105 21.73 -0.80 3.89
C LEU A 105 21.09 0.46 4.50
N LYS A 106 21.91 1.41 4.98
CA LYS A 106 21.41 2.68 5.53
C LYS A 106 20.57 3.44 4.51
N GLN A 107 21.04 3.51 3.27
CA GLN A 107 20.33 4.22 2.21
C GLN A 107 18.96 3.59 1.92
N PHE A 108 18.89 2.27 1.74
CA PHE A 108 17.63 1.59 1.42
C PHE A 108 16.66 1.60 2.59
N VAL A 109 17.13 1.51 3.84
CA VAL A 109 16.27 1.71 5.02
C VAL A 109 15.69 3.12 4.99
N ARG A 110 16.52 4.15 4.79
CA ARG A 110 16.06 5.54 4.71
C ARG A 110 15.08 5.76 3.56
N THR A 111 15.34 5.19 2.39
CA THR A 111 14.44 5.25 1.23
C THR A 111 13.09 4.63 1.56
N HIS A 112 13.06 3.40 2.09
CA HIS A 112 11.84 2.73 2.52
C HIS A 112 11.03 3.59 3.51
N LEU A 113 11.68 4.15 4.54
CA LEU A 113 11.01 5.00 5.53
C LEU A 113 10.44 6.29 4.91
N THR A 114 11.20 6.91 4.00
CA THR A 114 10.78 8.17 3.35
C THR A 114 9.60 7.94 2.41
N GLU A 115 9.68 6.94 1.54
CA GLU A 115 8.63 6.65 0.57
C GLU A 115 7.37 6.08 1.23
N SER A 116 7.51 5.26 2.29
CA SER A 116 6.35 4.80 3.07
C SER A 116 5.63 5.96 3.76
N LEU A 117 6.34 6.99 4.24
CA LEU A 117 5.69 8.19 4.79
C LEU A 117 4.88 8.97 3.75
N GLU A 118 5.31 8.99 2.49
CA GLU A 118 4.51 9.60 1.40
C GLU A 118 3.18 8.86 1.22
N VAL A 119 3.24 7.52 1.18
CA VAL A 119 2.05 6.65 1.09
C VAL A 119 1.14 6.88 2.30
N LEU A 120 1.70 6.88 3.52
CA LEU A 120 0.95 7.07 4.75
C LEU A 120 0.28 8.44 4.84
N ARG A 121 0.92 9.50 4.33
CA ARG A 121 0.30 10.82 4.28
C ARG A 121 -0.87 10.85 3.31
N SER A 122 -0.70 10.24 2.13
CA SER A 122 -1.81 10.13 1.18
C SER A 122 -2.96 9.29 1.75
N ALA A 123 -2.62 8.21 2.46
CA ALA A 123 -3.57 7.33 3.13
C ALA A 123 -4.36 8.09 4.21
N GLY A 124 -3.69 8.90 5.03
CA GLY A 124 -4.33 9.72 6.07
C GLY A 124 -5.32 10.77 5.55
N LEU A 125 -5.25 11.14 4.25
CA LEU A 125 -6.23 12.02 3.60
C LEU A 125 -7.41 11.25 3.00
N ALA A 126 -7.21 9.97 2.66
CA ALA A 126 -8.16 9.17 1.89
C ALA A 126 -8.95 8.16 2.73
N ILE A 127 -8.35 7.63 3.80
CA ILE A 127 -8.93 6.60 4.66
C ILE A 127 -9.96 7.24 5.60
N THR A 128 -11.14 6.64 5.65
CA THR A 128 -12.24 7.10 6.51
C THR A 128 -12.64 6.08 7.57
N HIS A 129 -12.21 4.82 7.42
CA HIS A 129 -12.40 3.78 8.41
C HIS A 129 -11.53 4.03 9.66
N PRO A 130 -12.13 4.27 10.85
CA PRO A 130 -11.35 4.68 12.03
C PRO A 130 -10.27 3.67 12.46
N PRO A 131 -10.53 2.35 12.53
CA PRO A 131 -9.47 1.38 12.83
C PRO A 131 -8.32 1.39 11.82
N THR A 132 -8.57 1.63 10.53
CA THR A 132 -7.49 1.75 9.54
C THR A 132 -6.73 3.07 9.74
N ALA A 133 -7.41 4.16 10.05
CA ALA A 133 -6.77 5.45 10.34
C ALA A 133 -5.85 5.37 11.57
N GLU A 134 -6.24 4.65 12.62
CA GLU A 134 -5.39 4.41 13.79
C GLU A 134 -4.07 3.71 13.44
N VAL A 135 -4.11 2.73 12.52
CA VAL A 135 -2.91 2.04 12.03
C VAL A 135 -2.05 2.96 11.16
N VAL A 136 -2.66 3.79 10.31
CA VAL A 136 -1.92 4.81 9.54
C VAL A 136 -1.16 5.75 10.48
N GLU A 137 -1.81 6.26 11.53
CA GLU A 137 -1.18 7.14 12.50
C GLU A 137 -0.07 6.43 13.29
N LEU A 138 -0.26 5.16 13.66
CA LEU A 138 0.78 4.34 14.29
C LEU A 138 2.02 4.27 13.41
N MET A 139 1.85 3.88 12.15
CA MET A 139 2.94 3.77 11.18
C MET A 139 3.63 5.12 10.97
N GLN A 140 2.87 6.21 10.85
CA GLN A 140 3.45 7.56 10.71
C GLN A 140 4.33 7.93 11.90
N ARG A 141 3.88 7.65 13.13
CA ARG A 141 4.67 7.92 14.35
C ARG A 141 5.97 7.13 14.35
N HIS A 142 5.92 5.83 14.06
CA HIS A 142 7.11 5.00 13.97
C HIS A 142 8.08 5.54 12.91
N ARG A 143 7.62 5.73 11.66
CA ARG A 143 8.54 6.14 10.58
C ARG A 143 9.16 7.52 10.82
N THR A 144 8.40 8.43 11.41
CA THR A 144 8.89 9.76 11.79
C THR A 144 9.97 9.66 12.87
N ALA A 145 9.75 8.86 13.92
CA ALA A 145 10.73 8.65 14.98
C ALA A 145 12.00 7.97 14.44
N GLU A 146 11.83 6.97 13.59
CA GLU A 146 12.93 6.20 12.99
C GLU A 146 13.81 7.07 12.07
N LEU A 147 13.21 7.91 11.22
CA LEU A 147 13.96 8.86 10.39
C LEU A 147 14.66 9.95 11.19
N ALA A 148 14.13 10.32 12.35
CA ALA A 148 14.78 11.26 13.26
C ALA A 148 15.97 10.61 14.00
N ALA A 149 15.96 9.29 14.17
CA ALA A 149 17.01 8.53 14.84
C ALA A 149 18.23 8.24 13.95
N GLY A 150 18.08 8.17 12.60
CA GLY A 150 19.21 8.11 11.66
C GLY A 150 18.92 7.41 10.33
#